data_AF-A0A5C8L2Z1-F1
#
_entry.id   AF-A0A5C8L2Z1-F1
#
_cell.length_a   1.000
_cell.length_b   1.000
_cell.length_c   1.000
_cell.angle_alpha   90.00
_cell.angle_beta   90.00
_cell.angle_gamma   90.00
#
_symmetry.space_group_name_H-M   'P 1'
#
loop_
_entity.id
_entity.type
_entity.pdbx_description
1 polymer ?
#
loop_
_entity_poly.entity_id
_entity_poly.type
_entity_poly.pdbx_seq_one_letter_code
_entity_poly.pdbx_strand_id
1 'polypeptide(L)'
;MDNHLNIQDTIFLDETALAALMNPEDPRYAKACSLFLDLHDLERNYVTTNSIIFDLYEWLRNEYSYQLAVISSSPEFEGESRRLLLDRPELRFSLSEAFTAVTMSYYQIKRIFTFNRNFMMLANLDKAISNIE
;
A
#
# COMPACT_ATOMS: atom_id res chain seq x y z
N MET A 1 4.43 4.71 -21.98
CA MET A 1 4.23 6.18 -22.01
C MET A 1 4.93 6.72 -20.79
N ASP A 2 5.96 7.53 -21.01
CA ASP A 2 6.77 8.11 -19.93
C ASP A 2 5.90 9.05 -19.09
N ASN A 3 5.47 8.57 -17.93
CA ASN A 3 5.00 9.44 -16.85
C ASN A 3 6.23 10.18 -16.31
N HIS A 4 6.69 11.19 -17.03
CA HIS A 4 7.51 12.23 -16.43
C HIS A 4 6.64 12.85 -15.33
N LEU A 5 6.88 12.44 -14.08
CA LEU A 5 6.39 13.11 -12.90
C LEU A 5 6.51 14.61 -13.15
N ASN A 6 5.39 15.34 -13.18
CA ASN A 6 5.48 16.79 -13.19
C ASN A 6 6.04 17.20 -11.83
N ILE A 7 7.37 17.31 -11.75
CA ILE A 7 8.11 17.53 -10.49
C ILE A 7 7.63 18.80 -9.80
N GLN A 8 7.16 19.80 -10.57
CA GLN A 8 6.65 21.06 -10.03
C GLN A 8 5.34 20.91 -9.24
N ASP A 9 4.58 19.86 -9.53
CA ASP A 9 3.30 19.55 -8.88
C ASP A 9 3.41 18.41 -7.86
N THR A 10 4.64 17.96 -7.57
CA THR A 10 4.92 16.83 -6.69
C THR A 10 5.22 17.31 -5.27
N ILE A 11 4.61 16.67 -4.28
CA ILE A 11 4.82 16.98 -2.87
C ILE A 11 5.80 15.98 -2.27
N PHE A 12 6.87 16.51 -1.68
CA PHE A 12 7.81 15.69 -0.94
C PHE A 12 7.24 15.38 0.45
N LEU A 13 7.15 14.10 0.78
CA LEU A 13 6.70 13.63 2.08
C LEU A 13 7.91 13.34 2.96
N ASP A 14 8.03 14.08 4.06
CA ASP A 14 9.05 13.83 5.08
C ASP A 14 8.62 12.77 6.10
N GLU A 15 9.58 12.34 6.92
CA GLU A 15 9.39 11.32 7.97
C GLU A 15 8.28 11.69 8.95
N THR A 16 8.22 12.95 9.39
CA THR A 16 7.26 13.42 10.39
C THR A 16 5.82 13.43 9.87
N ALA A 17 5.63 13.71 8.58
CA ALA A 17 4.32 13.66 7.93
C ALA A 17 3.80 12.21 7.87
N LEU A 18 4.68 11.26 7.52
CA LEU A 18 4.35 9.84 7.46
C LEU A 18 4.17 9.23 8.86
N ALA A 19 5.04 9.57 9.82
CA ALA A 19 4.91 9.14 11.20
C ALA A 19 3.60 9.62 11.83
N ALA A 20 3.23 10.88 11.61
CA ALA A 20 1.96 11.42 12.06
C ALA A 20 0.77 10.75 11.38
N LEU A 21 0.87 10.32 10.12
CA LEU A 21 -0.19 9.57 9.42
C LEU A 21 -0.33 8.13 9.95
N MET A 22 0.76 7.52 10.41
CA MET A 22 0.79 6.11 10.82
C MET A 22 0.52 5.90 12.32
N ASN A 23 0.46 6.97 13.12
CA ASN A 23 0.22 6.90 14.55
C ASN A 23 -1.03 7.68 14.96
N PRO A 24 -2.17 7.01 15.28
CA PRO A 24 -3.40 7.65 15.72
C PRO A 24 -3.27 8.50 16.99
N GLU A 25 -2.26 8.22 17.83
CA GLU A 25 -1.98 8.97 19.05
C GLU A 25 -1.12 10.22 18.80
N ASP A 26 -0.60 10.43 17.58
CA ASP A 26 0.16 11.65 17.25
C ASP A 26 -0.80 12.86 17.29
N PRO A 27 -0.47 13.96 18.00
CA PRO A 27 -1.29 15.17 18.03
C PRO A 27 -1.61 15.76 16.65
N ARG A 28 -0.81 15.43 15.63
CA ARG A 28 -0.97 15.87 14.24
C ARG A 28 -1.70 14.85 13.37
N TYR A 29 -2.11 13.69 13.89
CA TYR A 29 -2.75 12.61 13.12
C TYR A 29 -3.93 13.11 12.30
N ALA A 30 -4.88 13.83 12.93
CA ALA A 30 -6.04 14.38 12.22
C ALA A 30 -5.65 15.34 11.09
N LYS A 31 -4.59 16.13 11.29
CA LYS A 31 -4.06 17.05 10.28
C LYS A 31 -3.37 16.29 9.14
N ALA A 32 -2.62 15.23 9.45
CA ALA A 32 -2.00 14.36 8.46
C ALA A 32 -3.08 13.67 7.61
N CYS A 33 -4.09 13.04 8.22
CA CYS A 33 -5.20 12.42 7.47
C CYS A 33 -5.91 13.42 6.56
N SER A 34 -6.26 14.61 7.07
CA SER A 34 -6.89 15.66 6.26
C SER A 34 -6.02 16.07 5.08
N LEU A 35 -4.72 16.30 5.30
CA LEU A 35 -3.79 16.67 4.25
C LEU A 35 -3.71 15.58 3.18
N PHE A 36 -3.56 14.31 3.56
CA PHE A 36 -3.48 13.22 2.59
C PHE A 36 -4.78 13.03 1.79
N LEU A 37 -5.95 13.31 2.38
CA LEU A 37 -7.22 13.34 1.67
C LEU A 37 -7.29 14.50 0.68
N ASP A 38 -6.97 15.72 1.12
CA ASP A 38 -6.97 16.91 0.26
C ASP A 38 -6.01 16.74 -0.93
N LEU A 39 -4.84 16.16 -0.69
CA LEU A 39 -3.85 15.93 -1.74
C LEU A 39 -4.29 14.83 -2.71
N HIS A 40 -5.02 13.81 -2.23
CA HIS A 40 -5.61 12.77 -3.08
C HIS A 40 -6.65 13.37 -4.03
N ASP A 41 -7.52 14.24 -3.51
CA ASP A 41 -8.54 14.95 -4.31
C ASP A 41 -7.92 15.86 -5.38
N LEU A 42 -6.73 16.39 -5.11
CA LEU A 42 -5.97 17.24 -6.04
C LEU A 42 -5.12 16.45 -7.06
N GLU A 43 -5.21 15.12 -7.07
CA GLU A 43 -4.42 14.21 -7.92
C GLU A 43 -2.90 14.52 -7.90
N ARG A 44 -2.39 14.98 -6.76
CA ARG A 44 -0.98 15.36 -6.61
C ARG A 44 -0.11 14.11 -6.52
N ASN A 45 1.02 14.14 -7.21
CA ASN A 45 2.04 13.10 -7.06
C ASN A 45 2.81 13.30 -5.75
N TYR A 46 3.23 12.20 -5.14
CA TYR A 46 4.05 12.21 -3.93
C TYR A 46 5.41 11.59 -4.19
N VAL A 47 6.43 12.12 -3.54
CA VAL A 47 7.76 11.53 -3.53
C VAL A 47 8.30 11.51 -2.10
N THR A 48 9.07 10.49 -1.77
CA THR A 48 9.87 10.42 -0.55
C THR A 48 11.16 9.67 -0.86
N THR A 49 12.11 9.64 0.07
CA THR A 49 13.36 8.89 -0.09
C THR A 49 13.26 7.52 0.58
N ASN A 50 14.03 6.57 0.07
CA ASN A 50 14.21 5.27 0.71
C ASN A 50 14.78 5.38 2.14
N SER A 51 15.58 6.41 2.43
CA SER A 51 16.08 6.68 3.79
C SER A 51 14.94 6.96 4.76
N ILE A 52 14.01 7.84 4.38
CA ILE A 52 12.85 8.20 5.20
C ILE A 52 11.96 6.98 5.47
N ILE A 53 11.74 6.13 4.45
CA ILE A 53 10.99 4.89 4.62
C ILE A 53 11.67 3.94 5.62
N PHE A 54 13.01 3.87 5.59
CA PHE A 54 13.78 3.04 6.50
C PHE A 54 13.77 3.58 7.94
N ASP A 55 13.97 4.89 8.12
CA ASP A 55 13.94 5.55 9.42
C ASP A 55 12.56 5.41 10.07
N LEU A 56 11.50 5.60 9.29
CA LEU A 56 10.11 5.39 9.73
C LEU A 56 9.84 3.95 10.15
N TYR A 57 10.40 2.98 9.43
CA TYR A 57 10.30 1.56 9.78
C TYR A 57 11.00 1.27 11.11
N GLU A 58 12.23 1.77 11.31
CA GLU A 58 12.96 1.59 12.57
C GLU A 58 12.23 2.24 13.74
N TRP A 59 11.68 3.44 13.54
CA TRP A 59 10.90 4.15 14.56
C TRP A 59 9.66 3.35 14.99
N LEU A 60 8.83 2.89 14.04
CA LEU A 60 7.63 2.09 14.34
C LEU A 60 7.97 0.81 15.12
N ARG A 61 9.05 0.14 14.72
CA ARG A 61 9.53 -1.07 15.39
C ARG A 61 9.97 -0.79 16.83
N ASN A 62 10.74 0.26 17.04
CA ASN A 62 11.33 0.56 18.35
C ASN A 62 10.28 1.10 19.33
N GLU A 63 9.41 2.00 18.87
CA GLU A 63 8.47 2.71 19.75
C GLU A 63 7.24 1.86 20.09
N TYR A 64 6.73 1.08 19.13
CA TYR A 64 5.46 0.37 19.27
C TYR A 64 5.56 -1.15 19.15
N SER A 65 6.77 -1.70 18.97
CA SER A 65 6.98 -3.14 18.69
C SER A 65 6.24 -3.66 17.46
N TYR A 66 5.78 -2.78 16.56
CA TYR A 66 5.14 -3.17 15.31
C TYR A 66 6.21 -3.54 14.28
N GLN A 67 6.15 -4.76 13.74
CA GLN A 67 7.07 -5.22 12.71
C GLN A 67 6.41 -5.10 11.32
N LEU A 68 6.69 -3.99 10.62
CA LEU A 68 6.22 -3.78 9.25
C LEU A 68 7.16 -4.43 8.22
N ALA A 69 6.79 -5.57 7.67
CA ALA A 69 7.56 -6.18 6.58
C ALA A 69 7.21 -5.52 5.23
N VAL A 70 8.20 -4.91 4.57
CA VAL A 70 8.07 -4.43 3.19
C VAL A 70 8.40 -5.58 2.25
N ILE A 71 7.41 -6.02 1.47
CA ILE A 71 7.58 -7.08 0.46
C ILE A 71 7.89 -6.39 -0.88
N SER A 72 9.07 -6.65 -1.44
CA SER A 72 9.48 -6.09 -2.72
C SER A 72 8.83 -6.80 -3.90
N SER A 73 8.56 -6.05 -4.97
CA SER A 73 8.13 -6.60 -6.26
C SER A 73 9.30 -7.28 -6.96
N SER A 74 9.42 -8.59 -6.79
CA SER A 74 10.39 -9.38 -7.56
C SER A 74 9.78 -9.79 -8.93
N PRO A 75 10.61 -10.09 -9.94
CA PRO A 75 10.13 -10.50 -11.27
C PRO A 75 9.22 -11.73 -11.24
N GLU A 76 9.44 -12.64 -10.29
CA GLU A 76 8.61 -13.82 -10.06
C GLU A 76 7.18 -13.42 -9.67
N PHE A 77 7.04 -12.50 -8.71
CA PHE A 77 5.72 -12.00 -8.29
C PHE A 77 5.04 -11.21 -9.40
N GLU A 78 5.78 -10.42 -10.18
CA GLU A 78 5.21 -9.75 -11.35
C GLU A 78 4.69 -10.74 -12.40
N GLY A 79 5.45 -11.80 -12.68
CA GLY A 79 5.07 -12.84 -13.62
C GLY A 79 3.77 -13.55 -13.20
N GLU A 80 3.70 -13.97 -11.94
CA GLU A 80 2.49 -14.60 -11.39
C GLU A 80 1.31 -13.63 -11.32
N SER A 81 1.55 -12.34 -11.06
CA SER A 81 0.49 -11.32 -11.08
C SER A 81 -0.11 -11.15 -12.47
N ARG A 82 0.74 -11.10 -13.51
CA ARG A 82 0.28 -11.02 -14.90
C ARG A 82 -0.45 -12.28 -15.32
N ARG A 83 0.02 -13.46 -14.89
CA ARG A 83 -0.66 -14.73 -15.13
C ARG A 83 -2.04 -14.74 -14.47
N LEU A 84 -2.15 -14.30 -13.21
CA LEU A 84 -3.43 -14.21 -12.51
C LEU A 84 -4.46 -13.35 -13.27
N LEU A 85 -4.03 -12.22 -13.84
CA LEU A 85 -4.89 -11.37 -14.65
C LEU A 85 -5.40 -12.05 -15.93
N LEU A 86 -4.60 -12.91 -16.54
CA LEU A 86 -4.98 -13.67 -17.75
C LEU A 86 -5.88 -14.86 -17.41
N ASP A 87 -5.56 -15.58 -16.34
CA ASP A 87 -6.25 -16.80 -15.95
C ASP A 87 -7.60 -16.53 -15.27
N ARG A 88 -7.74 -15.37 -14.60
CA ARG A 88 -8.90 -15.01 -13.78
C ARG A 88 -9.43 -13.60 -14.11
N PRO A 89 -9.83 -13.32 -15.37
CA PRO A 89 -10.29 -11.99 -15.78
C PRO A 89 -11.57 -11.55 -15.04
N GLU A 90 -12.34 -12.48 -14.49
CA GLU A 90 -13.55 -12.20 -13.70
C GLU A 90 -13.28 -11.44 -12.40
N LEU A 91 -12.05 -11.51 -11.86
CA LEU A 91 -11.67 -10.78 -10.65
C LEU A 91 -11.54 -9.28 -10.88
N ARG A 92 -11.37 -8.86 -12.14
CA ARG A 92 -11.23 -7.45 -12.56
C ARG A 92 -10.15 -6.67 -11.80
N PHE A 93 -9.10 -7.37 -11.37
CA PHE A 93 -7.96 -6.73 -10.74
C PHE A 93 -7.15 -5.91 -11.74
N SER A 94 -6.62 -4.80 -11.25
CA SER A 94 -5.44 -4.13 -11.76
C SER A 94 -4.18 -4.95 -11.45
N LEU A 95 -3.04 -4.56 -12.04
CA LEU A 95 -1.76 -5.22 -11.77
C LEU A 95 -1.35 -5.12 -10.28
N SER A 96 -1.62 -3.98 -9.64
CA SER A 96 -1.32 -3.77 -8.21
C SER A 96 -2.19 -4.64 -7.30
N GLU A 97 -3.48 -4.79 -7.63
CA GLU A 97 -4.39 -5.66 -6.89
C GLU A 97 -4.02 -7.14 -7.09
N ALA A 98 -3.68 -7.54 -8.31
CA ALA A 98 -3.17 -8.89 -8.59
C ALA A 98 -1.88 -9.18 -7.83
N PHE A 99 -0.96 -8.20 -7.75
CA PHE A 99 0.26 -8.31 -6.97
C PHE A 99 -0.01 -8.51 -5.48
N THR A 100 -0.97 -7.76 -4.94
CA THR A 100 -1.41 -7.91 -3.55
C THR A 100 -1.99 -9.31 -3.32
N ALA A 101 -2.84 -9.80 -4.23
CA ALA A 101 -3.43 -11.13 -4.16
C ALA A 101 -2.37 -12.25 -4.20
N VAL A 102 -1.41 -12.17 -5.13
CA VAL A 102 -0.28 -13.11 -5.24
C VAL A 102 0.57 -13.08 -3.98
N THR A 103 0.84 -11.88 -3.45
CA THR A 103 1.60 -11.70 -2.21
C THR A 103 0.92 -12.35 -1.02
N MET A 104 -0.37 -12.08 -0.83
CA MET A 104 -1.15 -12.69 0.25
C MET A 104 -1.19 -14.22 0.13
N SER A 105 -1.37 -14.73 -1.10
CA SER A 105 -1.35 -16.17 -1.37
C SER A 105 0.00 -16.80 -1.04
N TYR A 106 1.11 -16.23 -1.55
CA TYR A 106 2.46 -16.75 -1.34
C TYR A 106 2.83 -16.80 0.16
N TYR A 107 2.61 -15.71 0.88
CA TYR A 107 2.92 -15.62 2.31
C TYR A 107 1.83 -16.17 3.23
N GLN A 108 0.76 -16.75 2.66
CA GLN A 108 -0.38 -17.29 3.41
C GLN A 108 -1.05 -16.26 4.34
N ILE A 109 -1.03 -14.98 3.96
CA ILE A 109 -1.71 -13.90 4.67
C ILE A 109 -3.21 -14.01 4.38
N LYS A 110 -4.01 -14.26 5.42
CA LYS A 110 -5.46 -14.50 5.29
C LYS A 110 -6.32 -13.28 5.62
N ARG A 111 -5.73 -12.18 6.02
CA ARG A 111 -6.47 -10.99 6.43
C ARG A 111 -5.92 -9.76 5.73
N ILE A 112 -6.83 -8.93 5.25
CA ILE A 112 -6.52 -7.64 4.65
C ILE A 112 -7.41 -6.57 5.27
N PHE A 113 -6.82 -5.41 5.55
CA PHE A 113 -7.54 -4.20 5.89
C PHE A 113 -7.51 -3.30 4.66
N THR A 114 -8.66 -2.96 4.10
CA THR A 114 -8.72 -2.21 2.83
C THR A 114 -10.09 -1.58 2.60
N PHE A 115 -10.09 -0.39 1.98
CA PHE A 115 -11.30 0.26 1.46
C PHE A 115 -11.57 -0.07 0.00
N ASN A 116 -10.66 -0.80 -0.66
CA ASN A 116 -10.82 -1.19 -2.04
C ASN A 116 -11.77 -2.38 -2.17
N ARG A 117 -12.97 -2.12 -2.72
CA ARG A 117 -14.03 -3.12 -2.86
C ARG A 117 -13.68 -4.29 -3.77
N ASN A 118 -12.71 -4.13 -4.68
CA ASN A 118 -12.30 -5.23 -5.56
C ASN A 118 -11.70 -6.38 -4.74
N PHE A 119 -11.05 -6.11 -3.61
CA PHE A 119 -10.48 -7.15 -2.76
C PHE A 119 -11.50 -8.06 -2.07
N MET A 120 -12.80 -7.74 -2.12
CA MET A 120 -13.85 -8.70 -1.78
C MET A 120 -13.76 -9.98 -2.64
N MET A 121 -13.21 -9.86 -3.87
CA MET A 121 -13.01 -10.98 -4.78
C MET A 121 -11.84 -11.89 -4.36
N LEU A 122 -11.00 -11.50 -3.39
CA LEU A 122 -9.93 -12.37 -2.86
C LEU A 122 -10.50 -13.65 -2.23
N ALA A 123 -11.70 -13.58 -1.65
CA ALA A 123 -12.39 -14.76 -1.13
C ALA A 123 -12.67 -15.83 -2.21
N ASN A 124 -12.70 -15.44 -3.49
CA ASN A 124 -12.84 -16.37 -4.62
C ASN A 124 -11.53 -17.07 -4.98
N LEU A 125 -10.39 -16.50 -4.58
CA LEU A 125 -9.06 -17.11 -4.72
C LEU A 125 -8.76 -18.05 -3.55
N ASP A 126 -9.10 -17.61 -2.34
CA ASP A 126 -9.01 -18.42 -1.14
C ASP A 126 -10.11 -18.01 -0.15
N LYS A 127 -11.01 -18.95 0.13
CA LYS A 127 -12.16 -18.74 1.02
C LYS A 127 -11.77 -18.44 2.46
N ALA A 128 -10.53 -18.72 2.86
CA ALA A 128 -10.02 -18.37 4.16
C ALA A 128 -9.63 -16.87 4.26
N ILE A 129 -9.57 -16.14 3.14
CA ILE A 129 -9.28 -14.72 3.15
C ILE A 129 -10.51 -13.94 3.63
N SER A 130 -10.32 -13.12 4.66
CA SER A 130 -11.36 -12.25 5.21
C SER A 130 -10.88 -10.81 5.36
N ASN A 131 -11.78 -9.85 5.13
CA ASN A 131 -11.50 -8.45 5.45
C ASN A 131 -11.56 -8.21 6.96
N ILE A 132 -10.72 -7.30 7.43
CA ILE A 132 -10.85 -6.67 8.74
C ILE A 132 -11.58 -5.34 8.50
N GLU A 133 -12.74 -5.16 9.14
CA GLU A 133 -13.48 -3.88 9.16
C GLU A 133 -12.89 -2.90 10.17
#